data_AF-A0A1Y3PAE4-F1
#
_entry.id   AF-A0A1Y3PAE4-F1
#
_cell.length_a   1.000
_cell.length_b   1.000
_cell.length_c   1.000
_cell.angle_alpha   90.00
_cell.angle_beta   90.00
_cell.angle_gamma   90.00
#
_symmetry.space_group_name_H-M   'P 1'
#
loop_
_entity.id
_entity.type
_entity.pdbx_description
1 polymer ?
#
loop_
_entity_poly.entity_id
_entity_poly.type
_entity_poly.pdbx_seq_one_letter_code
_entity_poly.pdbx_strand_id
1 'polypeptide(L)'
;MHRINAPTHLTLDGKLTLTGGLLLPVATMFHPPLTDPWAGELALEAVSKSLNWTGVHLLFGFGLTLWLLGLSHCEQKICRPPAATPLWIVALGMWYLILVAELAVMPPLLTALTTFSDPIGRASLQPLWDAWFAFSLTGGYVAMGLVWLGVILCSLRTLGAENRPGWWLHWGWLSGVCGIIGLIGALLVPEQAVILLLVTSLPPYLWTLVFPFQL
;
A
#
# COMPACT_ATOMS: atom_id res chain seq x y z
N MET A 1 26.71 19.94 -21.90
CA MET A 1 26.53 19.51 -20.50
C MET A 1 25.69 20.56 -19.78
N HIS A 2 24.37 20.40 -19.75
CA HIS A 2 23.50 21.27 -18.96
C HIS A 2 23.56 20.83 -17.50
N ARG A 3 24.01 21.71 -16.61
CA ARG A 3 23.86 21.52 -15.16
C ARG A 3 22.37 21.62 -14.84
N ILE A 4 21.77 20.49 -14.46
CA ILE A 4 20.49 20.46 -13.79
C ILE A 4 20.73 21.08 -12.42
N ASN A 5 20.32 22.33 -12.21
CA ASN A 5 20.22 22.89 -10.87
C ASN A 5 19.10 22.14 -10.17
N ALA A 6 19.42 21.04 -9.51
CA ALA A 6 18.47 20.33 -8.66
C ALA A 6 17.96 21.33 -7.60
N PRO A 7 16.63 21.49 -7.43
CA PRO A 7 16.11 22.34 -6.37
C PRO A 7 16.67 21.86 -5.03
N THR A 8 17.37 22.75 -4.33
CA THR A 8 18.04 22.43 -3.05
C THR A 8 17.06 22.22 -1.90
N HIS A 9 15.77 22.47 -2.12
CA HIS A 9 14.73 22.35 -1.09
C HIS A 9 13.56 21.52 -1.58
N LEU A 10 13.25 20.50 -0.79
CA LEU A 10 12.10 19.64 -1.00
C LEU A 10 10.80 20.45 -0.81
N THR A 11 9.90 20.40 -1.79
CA THR A 11 8.58 21.05 -1.70
C THR A 11 7.75 20.42 -0.59
N LEU A 12 6.70 21.11 -0.11
CA LEU A 12 5.78 20.56 0.90
C LEU A 12 5.23 19.19 0.46
N ASP A 13 4.79 19.07 -0.80
CA ASP A 13 4.24 17.83 -1.34
C ASP A 13 5.26 16.69 -1.31
N GLY A 14 6.52 16.98 -1.64
CA GLY A 14 7.57 15.99 -1.50
C GLY A 14 7.82 15.57 -0.05
N LYS A 15 7.69 16.51 0.92
CA LYS A 15 7.89 16.20 2.34
C LYS A 15 6.76 15.30 2.82
N LEU A 16 5.53 15.55 2.35
CA LEU A 16 4.38 14.67 2.60
C LEU A 16 4.63 13.28 2.01
N THR A 17 5.05 13.18 0.75
CA THR A 17 5.38 11.89 0.11
C THR A 17 6.42 11.11 0.89
N LEU A 18 7.53 11.75 1.26
CA LEU A 18 8.62 11.10 1.98
C LEU A 18 8.22 10.71 3.41
N THR A 19 7.56 11.62 4.13
CA THR A 19 7.11 11.34 5.50
C THR A 19 6.12 10.18 5.50
N GLY A 20 5.08 10.26 4.65
CA GLY A 20 4.10 9.19 4.50
C GLY A 20 4.74 7.89 4.08
N GLY A 21 5.60 7.95 3.05
CA GLY A 21 6.37 6.83 2.56
C GLY A 21 7.11 6.14 3.69
N LEU A 22 7.97 6.85 4.42
CA LEU A 22 8.79 6.29 5.51
C LEU A 22 7.98 5.76 6.69
N LEU A 23 6.79 6.30 6.96
CA LEU A 23 5.90 5.79 8.01
C LEU A 23 5.34 4.40 7.68
N LEU A 24 5.17 4.06 6.39
CA LEU A 24 4.62 2.76 5.98
C LEU A 24 5.51 1.58 6.35
N PRO A 25 6.82 1.55 6.03
CA PRO A 25 7.72 0.50 6.52
C PRO A 25 7.75 0.40 8.04
N VAL A 26 7.67 1.53 8.75
CA VAL A 26 7.59 1.54 10.22
C VAL A 26 6.32 0.82 10.68
N ALA A 27 5.16 1.15 10.13
CA ALA A 27 3.91 0.44 10.42
C ALA A 27 3.99 -1.05 10.07
N THR A 28 4.54 -1.40 8.90
CA THR A 28 4.72 -2.78 8.46
C THR A 28 5.58 -3.61 9.40
N MET A 29 6.65 -3.05 9.99
CA MET A 29 7.49 -3.77 10.96
C MET A 29 6.76 -4.18 12.24
N PHE A 30 5.69 -3.46 12.60
CA PHE A 30 4.86 -3.76 13.77
C PHE A 30 3.59 -4.54 13.43
N HIS A 31 3.34 -4.79 12.14
CA HIS A 31 2.20 -5.56 11.66
C HIS A 31 2.57 -7.05 11.52
N PRO A 32 1.72 -8.00 11.93
CA PRO A 32 1.97 -9.41 11.65
C PRO A 32 2.03 -9.65 10.12
N PRO A 33 2.90 -10.53 9.61
CA PRO A 33 3.05 -10.75 8.17
C PRO A 33 1.91 -11.60 7.61
N LEU A 34 0.71 -11.01 7.54
CA LEU A 34 -0.50 -11.64 7.03
C LEU A 34 -0.60 -11.39 5.52
N THR A 35 -0.27 -12.43 4.75
CA THR A 35 -0.22 -12.34 3.28
C THR A 35 -1.07 -13.39 2.57
N ASP A 36 -1.58 -14.39 3.27
CA ASP A 36 -2.49 -15.38 2.70
C ASP A 36 -3.94 -15.04 3.05
N PRO A 37 -4.76 -14.56 2.09
CA PRO A 37 -6.17 -14.22 2.35
C PRO A 37 -7.04 -15.42 2.70
N TRP A 38 -6.55 -16.65 2.48
CA TRP A 38 -7.29 -17.87 2.73
C TRP A 38 -6.97 -18.48 4.10
N ALA A 39 -5.98 -17.92 4.81
CA ALA A 39 -5.50 -18.43 6.10
C ALA A 39 -6.20 -17.77 7.31
N GLY A 40 -7.53 -17.82 7.34
CA GLY A 40 -8.35 -17.13 8.35
C GLY A 40 -8.03 -17.52 9.80
N GLU A 41 -7.78 -18.80 10.09
CA GLU A 41 -7.40 -19.25 11.44
C GLU A 41 -6.02 -18.74 11.88
N LEU A 42 -5.02 -18.79 10.98
CA LEU A 42 -3.68 -18.26 11.26
C LEU A 42 -3.73 -16.75 11.46
N ALA A 43 -4.57 -16.06 10.68
CA ALA A 43 -4.82 -14.64 10.85
C ALA A 43 -5.46 -14.33 12.21
N LEU A 44 -6.48 -15.10 12.62
CA LEU A 44 -7.12 -14.94 13.93
C LEU A 44 -6.10 -15.05 15.06
N GLU A 45 -5.25 -16.09 15.01
CA GLU A 45 -4.19 -16.28 15.99
C GLU A 45 -3.20 -15.12 16.02
N ALA A 46 -2.70 -14.69 14.86
CA ALA A 46 -1.73 -13.61 14.76
C ALA A 46 -2.31 -12.26 15.22
N VAL A 47 -3.54 -11.93 14.83
CA VAL A 47 -4.22 -10.70 15.25
C VAL A 47 -4.49 -10.72 16.76
N SER A 48 -4.90 -11.86 17.31
CA SER A 48 -5.13 -12.01 18.77
C SER A 48 -3.88 -11.77 19.63
N LYS A 49 -2.70 -12.04 19.07
CA LYS A 49 -1.41 -11.85 19.71
C LYS A 49 -0.81 -10.46 19.44
N SER A 50 -1.46 -9.63 18.62
CA SER A 50 -0.97 -8.30 18.28
C SER A 50 -1.11 -7.36 19.49
N LEU A 51 0.01 -6.78 19.92
CA LEU A 51 0.04 -5.85 21.05
C LEU A 51 -0.56 -4.48 20.74
N ASN A 52 -0.62 -4.09 19.46
CA ASN A 52 -1.05 -2.74 19.07
C ASN A 52 -1.71 -2.70 17.68
N TRP A 53 -2.74 -3.54 17.47
CA TRP A 53 -3.47 -3.58 16.20
C TRP A 53 -3.98 -2.19 15.77
N THR A 54 -4.70 -1.50 16.65
CA THR A 54 -5.28 -0.18 16.37
C THR A 54 -4.22 0.86 16.03
N GLY A 55 -3.15 0.96 16.83
CA GLY A 55 -2.11 1.97 16.59
C GLY A 55 -1.37 1.76 15.27
N VAL A 56 -1.10 0.51 14.89
CA VAL A 56 -0.46 0.17 13.60
C VAL A 56 -1.36 0.57 12.43
N HIS A 57 -2.66 0.30 12.50
CA HIS A 57 -3.61 0.65 11.43
C HIS A 57 -3.86 2.15 11.32
N LEU A 58 -3.88 2.89 12.45
CA LEU A 58 -3.91 4.35 12.43
C LEU A 58 -2.64 4.94 11.79
N LEU A 59 -1.48 4.37 12.10
CA LEU A 59 -0.20 4.75 11.50
C LEU A 59 -0.19 4.48 9.99
N PHE A 60 -0.72 3.33 9.55
CA PHE A 60 -0.92 3.02 8.13
C PHE A 60 -1.81 4.07 7.45
N GLY A 61 -2.98 4.37 8.01
CA GLY A 61 -3.90 5.35 7.44
C GLY A 61 -3.26 6.74 7.32
N PHE A 62 -2.53 7.18 8.35
CA PHE A 62 -1.82 8.45 8.29
C PHE A 62 -0.69 8.43 7.25
N GLY A 63 0.12 7.37 7.23
CA GLY A 63 1.21 7.20 6.26
C GLY A 63 0.72 7.17 4.81
N LEU A 64 -0.32 6.38 4.53
CA LEU A 64 -0.93 6.26 3.20
C LEU A 64 -1.47 7.60 2.69
N THR A 65 -2.14 8.35 3.57
CA THR A 65 -2.67 9.68 3.24
C THR A 65 -1.56 10.65 2.86
N LEU A 66 -0.53 10.77 3.69
CA LEU A 66 0.61 11.64 3.38
C LEU A 66 1.32 11.21 2.09
N TRP A 67 1.51 9.90 1.90
CA TRP A 67 2.22 9.35 0.77
C TRP A 67 1.46 9.59 -0.55
N LEU A 68 0.21 9.13 -0.64
CA LEU A 68 -0.58 9.14 -1.87
C LEU A 68 -1.07 10.55 -2.24
N LEU A 69 -1.42 11.39 -1.27
CA LEU A 69 -1.75 12.80 -1.56
C LEU A 69 -0.50 13.58 -1.99
N GLY A 70 0.63 13.35 -1.33
CA GLY A 70 1.91 13.94 -1.73
C GLY A 70 2.26 13.56 -3.17
N LEU A 71 2.17 12.28 -3.53
CA LEU A 71 2.41 11.80 -4.90
C LEU A 71 1.46 12.45 -5.91
N SER A 72 0.17 12.52 -5.58
CA SER A 72 -0.85 13.13 -6.43
C SER A 72 -0.53 14.60 -6.74
N HIS A 73 -0.17 15.38 -5.72
CA HIS A 73 0.23 16.78 -5.94
C HIS A 73 1.57 16.91 -6.71
N CYS A 74 2.52 16.01 -6.46
CA CYS A 74 3.76 15.97 -7.24
C CYS A 74 3.44 15.77 -8.73
N GLU A 75 2.59 14.81 -9.08
CA GLU A 75 2.21 14.58 -10.48
C GLU A 75 1.48 15.78 -11.10
N GLN A 76 0.51 16.39 -10.41
CA GLN A 76 -0.27 17.53 -10.93
C GLN A 76 0.59 18.76 -11.32
N LYS A 77 1.77 18.90 -10.72
CA LYS A 77 2.74 19.94 -11.08
C LYS A 77 3.49 19.63 -12.37
N ILE A 78 3.59 18.35 -12.71
CA ILE A 78 4.40 17.84 -13.81
C ILE A 78 3.53 17.53 -15.04
N CYS A 79 2.36 16.93 -14.84
CA CYS A 79 1.48 16.45 -15.89
C CYS A 79 0.12 17.14 -15.78
N ARG A 80 -0.31 17.76 -16.89
CA ARG A 80 -1.65 18.30 -17.03
C ARG A 80 -2.26 17.80 -18.35
N PRO A 81 -3.34 16.99 -18.32
CA PRO A 81 -3.99 16.42 -17.13
C PRO A 81 -3.14 15.34 -16.43
N PRO A 82 -3.32 15.13 -15.11
CA PRO A 82 -2.69 14.02 -14.37
C PRO A 82 -3.31 12.67 -14.76
N ALA A 83 -2.50 11.62 -14.83
CA ALA A 83 -2.93 10.27 -15.22
C ALA A 83 -2.96 9.28 -14.04
N ALA A 84 -2.05 9.42 -13.08
CA ALA A 84 -1.90 8.55 -11.93
C ALA A 84 -2.71 8.99 -10.72
N THR A 85 -2.90 10.29 -10.55
CA THR A 85 -3.62 10.90 -9.42
C THR A 85 -4.99 10.27 -9.19
N PRO A 86 -5.86 10.07 -10.20
CA PRO A 86 -7.15 9.41 -9.97
C PRO A 86 -6.99 8.01 -9.35
N LEU A 87 -5.99 7.23 -9.78
CA LEU A 87 -5.73 5.89 -9.25
C LEU A 87 -5.22 5.94 -7.80
N TRP A 88 -4.32 6.86 -7.47
CA TRP A 88 -3.83 7.02 -6.10
C TRP A 88 -4.92 7.48 -5.13
N ILE A 89 -5.83 8.36 -5.58
CA ILE A 89 -6.98 8.78 -4.76
C ILE A 89 -7.98 7.64 -4.57
N VAL A 90 -8.28 6.87 -5.62
CA VAL A 90 -9.15 5.68 -5.50
C VAL A 90 -8.52 4.64 -4.58
N ALA A 91 -7.21 4.38 -4.73
CA ALA A 91 -6.47 3.48 -3.84
C ALA A 91 -6.55 3.93 -2.37
N LEU A 92 -6.38 5.23 -2.11
CA LEU A 92 -6.50 5.79 -0.76
C LEU A 92 -7.92 5.59 -0.20
N GLY A 93 -8.95 5.81 -1.02
CA GLY A 93 -10.34 5.56 -0.63
C GLY A 93 -10.58 4.10 -0.26
N MET A 94 -10.06 3.16 -1.06
CA MET A 94 -10.14 1.72 -0.75
C MET A 94 -9.43 1.38 0.56
N TRP A 95 -8.22 1.91 0.77
CA TRP A 95 -7.50 1.72 2.03
C TRP A 95 -8.29 2.22 3.23
N TYR A 96 -8.95 3.38 3.14
CA TYR A 96 -9.78 3.87 4.24
C TYR A 96 -10.98 2.96 4.53
N LEU A 97 -11.61 2.39 3.50
CA LEU A 97 -12.70 1.42 3.72
C LEU A 97 -12.19 0.17 4.45
N ILE A 98 -11.02 -0.34 4.06
CA ILE A 98 -10.38 -1.49 4.70
C ILE A 98 -10.00 -1.16 6.14
N LEU A 99 -9.27 -0.06 6.37
CA LEU A 99 -8.83 0.37 7.70
C LEU A 99 -10.01 0.59 8.64
N VAL A 100 -11.10 1.18 8.16
CA VAL A 100 -12.32 1.33 8.98
C VAL A 100 -12.90 -0.03 9.36
N ALA A 101 -12.95 -0.99 8.43
CA ALA A 101 -13.37 -2.36 8.75
C ALA A 101 -12.44 -3.03 9.76
N GLU A 102 -11.12 -2.92 9.59
CA GLU A 102 -10.12 -3.51 10.49
C GLU A 102 -10.09 -2.88 11.88
N LEU A 103 -10.52 -1.62 12.01
CA LEU A 103 -10.62 -0.92 13.29
C LEU A 103 -11.98 -1.07 13.97
N ALA A 104 -13.08 -1.12 13.20
CA ALA A 104 -14.43 -1.13 13.75
C ALA A 104 -15.04 -2.54 13.85
N VAL A 105 -14.68 -3.46 12.94
CA VAL A 105 -15.32 -4.79 12.83
C VAL A 105 -14.44 -5.88 13.41
N MET A 106 -13.15 -5.90 13.09
CA MET A 106 -12.26 -6.99 13.51
C MET A 106 -12.10 -7.10 15.04
N PRO A 107 -11.90 -6.01 15.82
CA PRO A 107 -11.73 -6.11 17.27
C PRO A 107 -12.95 -6.70 18.02
N PRO A 108 -14.20 -6.25 17.78
CA PRO A 108 -15.35 -6.87 18.42
C PRO A 108 -15.61 -8.30 17.93
N LEU A 109 -15.35 -8.60 16.65
CA LEU A 109 -15.48 -9.96 16.13
C LEU A 109 -14.46 -10.92 16.74
N LEU A 110 -13.20 -10.48 16.87
CA LEU A 110 -12.14 -11.21 17.58
C LEU A 110 -12.51 -11.45 19.04
N THR A 111 -13.03 -10.43 19.72
CA THR A 111 -13.48 -10.54 21.12
C THR A 111 -14.59 -11.58 21.24
N ALA A 112 -15.58 -11.56 20.34
CA ALA A 112 -16.63 -12.56 20.32
C ALA A 112 -16.06 -13.98 20.12
N LEU A 113 -15.22 -14.18 19.09
CA LEU A 113 -14.61 -15.47 18.77
C LEU A 113 -13.71 -16.04 19.88
N THR A 114 -13.07 -15.18 20.67
CA THR A 114 -12.20 -15.58 21.77
C THR A 114 -12.94 -15.75 23.09
N THR A 115 -14.09 -15.09 23.26
CA THR A 115 -14.91 -15.17 24.48
C THR A 115 -15.89 -16.34 24.45
N PHE A 116 -16.36 -16.78 23.28
CA PHE A 116 -17.20 -17.96 23.16
C PHE A 116 -16.41 -19.23 23.52
N SER A 117 -16.68 -19.78 24.69
CA SER A 117 -16.23 -21.11 25.11
C SER A 117 -17.08 -22.24 24.52
N ASP A 118 -18.28 -21.93 24.02
CA ASP A 118 -19.14 -22.87 23.31
C ASP A 118 -18.68 -23.07 21.85
N PRO A 119 -18.34 -24.31 21.44
CA PRO A 119 -17.92 -24.62 20.08
C PRO A 119 -18.94 -24.22 18.99
N ILE A 120 -20.24 -24.24 19.29
CA ILE A 120 -21.30 -23.93 18.32
C ILE A 120 -21.30 -22.43 18.01
N GLY A 121 -21.23 -21.59 19.04
CA GLY A 121 -21.13 -20.13 18.88
C GLY A 121 -19.90 -19.71 18.06
N ARG A 122 -18.73 -20.30 18.35
CA ARG A 122 -17.49 -20.02 17.59
C ARG A 122 -17.59 -20.47 16.13
N ALA A 123 -18.10 -21.67 15.88
CA ALA A 123 -18.26 -22.20 14.53
C ALA A 123 -19.19 -21.34 13.66
N SER A 124 -20.18 -20.66 14.26
CA SER A 124 -21.10 -19.76 13.53
C SER A 124 -20.46 -18.44 13.10
N LEU A 125 -19.44 -17.96 13.81
CA LEU A 125 -18.77 -16.68 13.57
C LEU A 125 -17.49 -16.78 12.74
N GLN A 126 -16.86 -17.96 12.70
CA GLN A 126 -15.62 -18.18 11.94
C GLN A 126 -15.76 -17.82 10.45
N PRO A 127 -16.84 -18.21 9.72
CA PRO A 127 -16.98 -17.83 8.31
C PRO A 127 -17.06 -16.32 8.08
N LEU A 128 -17.62 -15.58 9.04
CA LEU A 128 -17.67 -14.12 8.98
C LEU A 128 -16.26 -13.52 9.13
N TRP A 129 -15.45 -14.06 10.03
CA TRP A 129 -14.05 -13.68 10.18
C TRP A 129 -13.26 -13.97 8.91
N ASP A 130 -13.36 -15.18 8.37
CA ASP A 130 -12.64 -15.60 7.18
C ASP A 130 -13.00 -14.70 5.98
N ALA A 131 -14.29 -14.40 5.81
CA ALA A 131 -14.77 -13.52 4.75
C ALA A 131 -14.25 -12.08 4.90
N TRP A 132 -14.28 -11.51 6.12
CA TRP A 132 -13.75 -10.16 6.37
C TRP A 132 -12.25 -10.09 6.17
N PHE A 133 -11.50 -11.08 6.67
CA PHE A 133 -10.06 -11.13 6.51
C PHE A 133 -9.66 -11.27 5.03
N ALA A 134 -10.29 -12.19 4.31
CA ALA A 134 -10.07 -12.35 2.87
C ALA A 134 -10.41 -11.06 2.11
N PHE A 135 -11.55 -10.41 2.43
CA PHE A 135 -11.95 -9.14 1.83
C PHE A 135 -10.93 -8.03 2.08
N SER A 136 -10.50 -7.83 3.33
CA SER A 136 -9.54 -6.78 3.69
C SER A 136 -8.20 -6.98 2.98
N LEU A 137 -7.67 -8.20 2.99
CA LEU A 137 -6.36 -8.48 2.40
C LEU A 137 -6.39 -8.44 0.87
N THR A 138 -7.40 -9.04 0.23
CA THR A 138 -7.56 -8.95 -1.24
C THR A 138 -7.85 -7.52 -1.69
N GLY A 139 -8.68 -6.78 -0.93
CA GLY A 139 -8.92 -5.35 -1.15
C GLY A 139 -7.63 -4.54 -1.07
N GLY A 140 -6.76 -4.84 -0.10
CA GLY A 140 -5.43 -4.23 0.04
C GLY A 140 -4.53 -4.50 -1.17
N TYR A 141 -4.55 -5.72 -1.71
CA TYR A 141 -3.83 -6.05 -2.93
C TYR A 141 -4.35 -5.28 -4.15
N VAL A 142 -5.67 -5.14 -4.30
CA VAL A 142 -6.25 -4.33 -5.39
C VAL A 142 -5.88 -2.86 -5.22
N ALA A 143 -6.01 -2.31 -4.01
CA ALA A 143 -5.65 -0.93 -3.72
C ALA A 143 -4.17 -0.66 -4.04
N MET A 144 -3.26 -1.56 -3.65
CA MET A 144 -1.83 -1.44 -3.99
C MET A 144 -1.58 -1.63 -5.50
N GLY A 145 -2.34 -2.49 -6.17
CA GLY A 145 -2.30 -2.65 -7.62
C GLY A 145 -2.63 -1.34 -8.36
N LEU A 146 -3.60 -0.57 -7.85
CA LEU A 146 -3.90 0.78 -8.36
C LEU A 146 -2.74 1.76 -8.13
N VAL A 147 -2.02 1.64 -7.00
CA VAL A 147 -0.83 2.45 -6.75
C VAL A 147 0.26 2.17 -7.78
N TRP A 148 0.57 0.90 -8.04
CA TRP A 148 1.56 0.51 -9.04
C TRP A 148 1.13 0.83 -10.46
N LEU A 149 -0.15 0.71 -10.79
CA LEU A 149 -0.68 1.19 -12.06
C LEU A 149 -0.53 2.71 -12.17
N GLY A 150 -0.74 3.46 -11.10
CA GLY A 150 -0.45 4.89 -11.04
C GLY A 150 1.02 5.19 -11.32
N VAL A 151 1.97 4.45 -10.71
CA VAL A 151 3.41 4.59 -11.00
C VAL A 151 3.71 4.34 -12.49
N ILE A 152 3.12 3.30 -13.08
CA ILE A 152 3.24 3.00 -14.52
C ILE A 152 2.74 4.18 -15.36
N LEU A 153 1.51 4.65 -15.11
CA LEU A 153 0.91 5.73 -15.90
C LEU A 153 1.65 7.06 -15.73
N CYS A 154 2.07 7.38 -14.51
CA CYS A 154 2.87 8.58 -14.23
C CYS A 154 4.17 8.54 -15.03
N SER A 155 4.87 7.41 -15.00
CA SER A 155 6.13 7.21 -15.71
C SER A 155 5.94 7.34 -17.23
N LEU A 156 4.93 6.65 -17.79
CA LEU A 156 4.63 6.71 -19.22
C LEU A 156 4.20 8.12 -19.67
N ARG A 157 3.42 8.81 -18.85
CA ARG A 157 2.94 10.18 -19.18
C ARG A 157 4.04 11.22 -19.10
N THR A 158 5.08 10.95 -18.31
CA THR A 158 6.25 11.83 -18.18
C THR A 158 7.38 11.48 -19.15
N LEU A 159 7.26 10.39 -19.93
CA LEU A 159 8.18 10.10 -21.03
C LEU A 159 8.17 11.24 -22.06
N GLY A 160 9.35 11.80 -22.32
CA GLY A 160 9.52 12.91 -23.24
C GLY A 160 9.34 14.31 -22.63
N ALA A 161 9.08 14.42 -21.32
CA ALA A 161 9.16 15.70 -20.63
C ALA A 161 10.61 16.20 -20.63
N GLU A 162 10.84 17.42 -21.13
CA GLU A 162 12.16 18.06 -21.14
C GLU A 162 12.72 18.12 -19.70
N ASN A 163 14.00 17.80 -19.54
CA ASN A 163 14.77 17.83 -18.29
C ASN A 163 14.65 16.63 -17.32
N ARG A 164 14.04 15.50 -17.70
CA ARG A 164 14.09 14.27 -16.89
C ARG A 164 14.96 13.17 -17.48
N PRO A 165 15.75 12.46 -16.66
CA PRO A 165 16.54 11.34 -17.14
C PRO A 165 15.64 10.19 -17.61
N GLY A 166 15.78 9.72 -18.85
CA GLY A 166 14.95 8.63 -19.39
C GLY A 166 15.03 7.33 -18.56
N TRP A 167 16.17 7.03 -17.95
CA TRP A 167 16.34 5.83 -17.10
C TRP A 167 15.39 5.84 -15.89
N TRP A 168 15.10 7.01 -15.33
CA TRP A 168 14.20 7.17 -14.18
C TRP A 168 12.76 6.77 -14.54
N LEU A 169 12.34 7.16 -15.74
CA LEU A 169 11.00 6.90 -16.26
C LEU A 169 10.84 5.43 -16.65
N HIS A 170 11.86 4.84 -17.27
CA HIS A 170 11.89 3.40 -17.52
C HIS A 170 11.90 2.59 -16.21
N TRP A 171 12.60 3.06 -15.18
CA TRP A 171 12.57 2.41 -13.87
C TRP A 171 11.15 2.40 -13.30
N GLY A 172 10.44 3.54 -13.28
CA GLY A 172 9.08 3.60 -12.76
C GLY A 172 8.11 2.68 -13.50
N TRP A 173 8.15 2.67 -14.84
CA TRP A 173 7.35 1.75 -15.64
C TRP A 173 7.66 0.28 -15.34
N LEU A 174 8.92 -0.14 -15.47
CA LEU A 174 9.33 -1.54 -15.27
C LEU A 174 9.06 -2.01 -13.83
N SER A 175 9.38 -1.17 -12.86
CA SER A 175 9.19 -1.49 -11.45
C SER A 175 7.71 -1.56 -11.08
N GLY A 176 6.86 -0.68 -11.63
CA GLY A 176 5.42 -0.75 -11.42
C GLY A 176 4.82 -2.04 -12.01
N VAL A 177 5.26 -2.45 -13.21
CA VAL A 177 4.85 -3.74 -13.80
C VAL A 177 5.30 -4.91 -12.93
N CYS A 178 6.55 -4.86 -12.44
CA CYS A 178 7.07 -5.86 -11.51
C CYS A 178 6.22 -5.95 -10.24
N GLY A 179 5.85 -4.81 -9.65
CA GLY A 179 4.95 -4.74 -8.49
C GLY A 179 3.59 -5.39 -8.73
N ILE A 180 2.95 -5.13 -9.88
CA ILE A 180 1.68 -5.79 -10.24
C ILE A 180 1.86 -7.30 -10.37
N ILE A 181 2.91 -7.76 -11.06
CA ILE A 181 3.20 -9.20 -11.21
C ILE A 181 3.40 -9.85 -9.83
N GLY A 182 4.10 -9.19 -8.91
CA GLY A 182 4.30 -9.70 -7.57
C GLY A 182 3.05 -9.76 -6.71
N LEU A 183 2.12 -8.80 -6.85
CA LEU A 183 0.80 -8.87 -6.20
C LEU A 183 0.00 -10.08 -6.69
N ILE A 184 0.00 -10.33 -8.00
CA ILE A 184 -0.65 -11.51 -8.58
C ILE A 184 0.06 -12.79 -8.09
N GLY A 185 1.39 -12.81 -8.11
CA GLY A 185 2.18 -13.94 -7.62
C GLY A 185 1.92 -14.25 -6.14
N ALA A 186 1.81 -13.21 -5.29
CA ALA A 186 1.50 -13.35 -3.87
C ALA A 186 0.12 -13.98 -3.63
N LEU A 187 -0.87 -13.68 -4.49
CA LEU A 187 -2.20 -14.29 -4.42
C LEU A 187 -2.22 -15.76 -4.90
N LEU A 188 -1.38 -16.09 -5.89
CA LEU A 188 -1.31 -17.44 -6.46
C LEU A 188 -0.42 -18.39 -5.65
N VAL A 189 0.57 -17.85 -4.93
CA VAL A 189 1.59 -18.60 -4.18
C VAL A 189 1.78 -17.94 -2.80
N PRO A 190 0.76 -18.01 -1.90
CA PRO A 190 0.75 -17.27 -0.64
C PRO A 190 1.92 -17.59 0.29
N GLU A 191 2.46 -18.81 0.22
CA GLU A 191 3.62 -19.25 1.01
C GLU A 191 4.91 -18.49 0.67
N GLN A 192 4.99 -17.88 -0.52
CA GLN A 192 6.11 -17.03 -0.95
C GLN A 192 5.78 -15.54 -0.93
N ALA A 193 4.55 -15.16 -0.54
CA ALA A 193 4.05 -13.81 -0.71
C ALA A 193 4.92 -12.74 -0.04
N VAL A 194 5.45 -12.97 1.17
CA VAL A 194 6.34 -12.00 1.83
C VAL A 194 7.57 -11.67 0.97
N ILE A 195 8.24 -12.69 0.43
CA ILE A 195 9.44 -12.52 -0.40
C ILE A 195 9.06 -11.88 -1.74
N LEU A 196 7.98 -12.37 -2.37
CA LEU A 196 7.49 -11.83 -3.63
C LEU A 196 7.14 -10.35 -3.50
N LEU A 197 6.32 -9.97 -2.51
CA LEU A 197 5.93 -8.59 -2.28
C LEU A 197 7.15 -7.72 -1.97
N LEU A 198 8.07 -8.17 -1.12
CA LEU A 198 9.29 -7.42 -0.83
C LEU A 198 10.11 -7.15 -2.11
N VAL A 199 10.40 -8.19 -2.90
CA VAL A 199 11.25 -8.07 -4.10
C VAL A 199 10.59 -7.25 -5.20
N THR A 200 9.28 -7.38 -5.36
CA THR A 200 8.53 -6.77 -6.47
C THR A 200 7.96 -5.40 -6.17
N SER A 201 7.59 -5.13 -4.92
CA SER A 201 7.00 -3.85 -4.51
C SER A 201 8.05 -2.86 -3.97
N LEU A 202 9.20 -3.32 -3.49
CA LEU A 202 10.29 -2.42 -3.10
C LEU A 202 10.78 -1.52 -4.26
N PRO A 203 11.01 -2.02 -5.49
CA PRO A 203 11.44 -1.18 -6.59
C PRO A 203 10.47 -0.03 -6.94
N PRO A 204 9.16 -0.25 -7.19
CA PRO A 204 8.26 0.86 -7.48
C PRO A 204 8.03 1.74 -6.26
N TYR A 205 8.07 1.17 -5.05
CA TYR A 205 8.01 1.95 -3.82
C TYR A 205 9.19 2.93 -3.70
N LEU A 206 10.43 2.48 -3.91
CA LEU A 206 11.61 3.36 -3.91
C LEU A 206 11.54 4.43 -5.01
N TRP A 207 10.95 4.09 -6.16
CA TRP A 207 10.66 5.07 -7.20
C TRP A 207 9.70 6.16 -6.68
N THR A 208 8.66 5.81 -5.93
CA THR A 208 7.77 6.84 -5.35
C THR A 208 8.48 7.77 -4.37
N LEU A 209 9.53 7.30 -3.67
CA LEU A 209 10.29 8.11 -2.72
C LEU A 209 11.27 9.06 -3.41
N VAL A 210 11.84 8.66 -4.54
CA VAL A 210 12.77 9.52 -5.29
C VAL A 210 12.02 10.47 -6.23
N PHE A 211 10.75 10.19 -6.57
CA PHE A 211 9.92 11.03 -7.45
C PHE A 211 9.84 12.51 -7.04
N PRO A 212 9.66 12.89 -5.77
CA PRO A 212 9.58 14.30 -5.39
C PRO A 212 10.85 15.11 -5.62
N PHE A 213 11.99 14.46 -5.78
CA PHE A 213 13.26 15.11 -6.11
C PHE A 213 13.41 15.38 -7.62
N GLN A 214 12.46 14.89 -8.43
CA GLN A 214 12.39 15.09 -9.88
C GLN A 214 11.39 16.20 -10.28
N LEU A 215 10.91 16.96 -9.28
CA LEU A 215 10.05 18.14 -9.43
C LEU A 215 10.84 19.40 -9.75
#